data_AF-A0A168MFQ8-F1
#
_entry.id   AF-A0A168MFQ8-F1
#
_cell.length_a   1.000
_cell.length_b   1.000
_cell.length_c   1.000
_cell.angle_alpha   90.00
_cell.angle_beta   90.00
_cell.angle_gamma   90.00
#
_symmetry.space_group_name_H-M   'P 1'
#
loop_
_entity.id
_entity.type
_entity.pdbx_description
1 polymer ?
#
loop_
_entity_poly.entity_id
_entity_poly.type
_entity_poly.pdbx_seq_one_letter_code
_entity_poly.pdbx_strand_id
1 'polypeptide(L)'
;MYTAIIDDKLKLKMEKQTMILDGKKLLECDHSFKFPKHIAKIEDASVFTTLFTVTNEYEEIVHQVLVPSKSLLYLKHSLEKMKEAYDLYGHEMPVAFFTDNVQSDKRFLEGIFDSLKVIEKPPQQATGSSESRSFLTLPSDIEMRYVNRDIGRIVETMKSLSDKLEVERNAGKPLVIGLDTEWNVDDDPQHDQVDLIQIAHGNTIDILHIDRSWNTLSEELVNLLVKSDITKVGRNVGGDFSRINKRFGIVCQMKLELGSFCSQRQLVSNGLMSLSDISLCILGAPIDKGPQRSVWNIADLAANLQMYAAIDAWASLAIYNVAVNHPLVGARVSPTCPVGSSAGIKPSRYRQPVAFGEIMANGRTAVVKITKIDVSGYLANGIALQAYGKPSFELSLPASHLVTVAPMSQVSRIPSANPAATNYPEIAAAISNPNTIPDSEIL
;
A
#
# COMPACT_ATOMS: atom_id res chain seq x y z
N MET A 1 -37.45 1.32 42.38
CA MET A 1 -36.30 1.09 43.30
C MET A 1 -35.13 0.45 42.55
N TYR A 2 -35.33 -0.65 41.81
CA TYR A 2 -34.28 -1.25 40.96
C TYR A 2 -33.74 -0.33 39.86
N THR A 3 -34.60 0.40 39.14
CA THR A 3 -34.19 1.34 38.09
C THR A 3 -33.34 2.51 38.62
N ALA A 4 -33.67 3.03 39.81
CA ALA A 4 -32.89 4.08 40.45
C ALA A 4 -31.52 3.61 40.94
N ILE A 5 -31.39 2.35 41.38
CA ILE A 5 -30.08 1.77 41.76
C ILE A 5 -29.20 1.52 40.53
N ILE A 6 -29.83 1.16 39.40
CA ILE A 6 -29.13 0.98 38.12
C ILE A 6 -28.58 2.32 37.64
N ASP A 7 -29.40 3.37 37.55
CA ASP A 7 -28.98 4.66 37.00
C ASP A 7 -27.98 5.42 37.90
N ASP A 8 -28.09 5.30 39.23
CA ASP A 8 -27.35 6.17 40.16
C ASP A 8 -26.08 5.50 40.75
N LYS A 9 -25.98 4.16 40.72
CA LYS A 9 -24.85 3.41 41.32
C LYS A 9 -24.19 2.37 40.41
N LEU A 10 -24.94 1.72 39.52
CA LEU A 10 -24.41 0.64 38.68
C LEU A 10 -24.06 1.09 37.27
N LYS A 11 -24.69 2.14 36.73
CA LYS A 11 -24.49 2.64 35.36
C LYS A 11 -23.02 2.97 35.06
N LEU A 12 -22.34 3.70 35.93
CA LEU A 12 -20.90 3.99 35.80
C LEU A 12 -20.01 2.74 35.94
N LYS A 13 -20.40 1.76 36.76
CA LYS A 13 -19.70 0.46 36.87
C LYS A 13 -19.94 -0.43 35.65
N MET A 14 -21.12 -0.36 35.04
CA MET A 14 -21.49 -1.09 33.83
C MET A 14 -20.84 -0.44 32.61
N GLU A 15 -20.87 0.89 32.45
CA GLU A 15 -20.16 1.63 31.40
C GLU A 15 -18.64 1.34 31.45
N LYS A 16 -18.03 1.25 32.65
CA LYS A 16 -16.64 0.79 32.83
C LYS A 16 -16.42 -0.69 32.49
N GLN A 17 -17.42 -1.54 32.68
CA GLN A 17 -17.38 -2.96 32.29
C GLN A 17 -17.64 -3.15 30.77
N THR A 18 -18.36 -2.24 30.12
CA THR A 18 -18.66 -2.27 28.69
C THR A 18 -17.53 -1.65 27.86
N MET A 19 -16.77 -0.68 28.38
CA MET A 19 -15.48 -0.23 27.80
C MET A 19 -14.38 -1.30 27.86
N ILE A 20 -14.62 -2.41 28.57
CA ILE A 20 -13.68 -3.51 28.75
C ILE A 20 -13.92 -4.66 27.73
N LEU A 21 -15.00 -4.60 26.94
CA LEU A 21 -15.40 -5.66 26.02
C LEU A 21 -15.25 -5.26 24.54
N ASP A 22 -14.67 -6.22 23.79
CA ASP A 22 -14.57 -6.36 22.32
C ASP A 22 -13.50 -5.61 21.53
N GLY A 23 -12.44 -5.10 22.17
CA GLY A 23 -11.20 -4.81 21.46
C GLY A 23 -9.94 -5.02 22.29
N LYS A 24 -9.39 -6.23 22.22
CA LYS A 24 -8.10 -6.59 22.84
C LYS A 24 -7.29 -7.59 22.02
N LYS A 25 -7.60 -7.76 20.73
CA LYS A 25 -6.87 -8.73 19.88
C LYS A 25 -5.58 -8.15 19.33
N LEU A 26 -5.55 -6.83 19.12
CA LEU A 26 -4.44 -6.14 18.50
C LEU A 26 -3.88 -5.14 19.50
N LEU A 27 -2.62 -5.31 19.86
CA LEU A 27 -1.91 -4.37 20.72
C LEU A 27 -0.86 -3.62 19.90
N GLU A 28 -0.65 -2.35 20.20
CA GLU A 28 0.46 -1.56 19.66
C GLU A 28 1.26 -0.98 20.82
N CYS A 29 2.59 -0.94 20.71
CA CYS A 29 3.41 -0.26 21.71
C CYS A 29 4.35 0.79 21.14
N ASP A 30 4.62 1.79 21.98
CA ASP A 30 5.59 2.86 21.72
C ASP A 30 6.39 3.23 22.98
N HIS A 31 7.61 3.73 22.74
CA HIS A 31 8.49 4.30 23.75
C HIS A 31 8.52 5.83 23.63
N SER A 32 7.83 6.54 24.53
CA SER A 32 7.83 8.00 24.54
C SER A 32 8.97 8.58 25.37
N PHE A 33 9.86 9.32 24.70
CA PHE A 33 10.98 10.05 25.30
C PHE A 33 10.64 11.49 25.70
N LYS A 34 9.43 11.96 25.38
CA LYS A 34 8.99 13.33 25.70
C LYS A 34 8.59 13.44 27.16
N PHE A 35 7.91 12.44 27.70
CA PHE A 35 7.41 12.46 29.07
C PHE A 35 8.52 12.52 30.13
N PRO A 36 9.60 11.69 30.06
CA PRO A 36 10.66 11.73 31.08
C PRO A 36 11.42 13.06 31.15
N LYS A 37 11.43 13.87 30.09
CA LYS A 37 12.04 15.21 30.09
C LYS A 37 11.37 16.18 31.06
N HIS A 38 10.14 15.88 31.48
CA HIS A 38 9.35 16.66 32.42
C HIS A 38 9.35 16.08 33.84
N ILE A 39 10.06 14.96 34.07
CA ILE A 39 10.19 14.35 35.40
C ILE A 39 11.41 14.95 36.11
N ALA A 40 11.29 15.19 37.42
CA ALA A 40 12.38 15.69 38.24
C ALA A 40 13.58 14.72 38.26
N LYS A 41 14.79 15.28 38.18
CA LYS A 41 16.04 14.54 38.28
C LYS A 41 16.45 14.37 39.74
N ILE A 42 17.17 13.30 40.04
CA ILE A 42 17.80 13.07 41.34
C ILE A 42 19.31 13.16 41.12
N GLU A 43 19.98 14.07 41.84
CA GLU A 43 21.44 14.30 41.70
C GLU A 43 21.86 14.50 40.22
N ASP A 44 21.08 15.31 39.49
CA ASP A 44 21.24 15.58 38.05
C ASP A 44 21.12 14.38 37.10
N ALA A 45 20.82 13.19 37.60
CA ALA A 45 20.53 11.99 36.83
C ALA A 45 19.04 11.82 36.54
N SER A 46 18.72 11.41 35.30
CA SER A 46 17.34 11.03 34.94
C SER A 46 17.02 9.67 35.54
N VAL A 47 15.93 9.59 36.31
CA VAL A 47 15.48 8.33 36.94
C VAL A 47 14.86 7.39 35.90
N PHE A 48 14.16 7.95 34.91
CA PHE A 48 13.52 7.22 33.82
C PHE A 48 14.02 7.72 32.46
N THR A 49 14.17 6.80 31.51
CA THR A 49 14.59 7.13 30.14
C THR A 49 13.40 7.22 29.20
N THR A 50 12.37 6.40 29.42
CA THR A 50 11.21 6.33 28.51
C THR A 50 9.94 5.92 29.24
N LEU A 51 8.80 6.40 28.73
CA LEU A 51 7.47 5.94 29.08
C LEU A 51 7.03 4.93 28.01
N PHE A 52 6.99 3.65 28.37
CA PHE A 52 6.47 2.62 27.50
C PHE A 52 4.95 2.60 27.62
N THR A 53 4.26 2.64 26.48
CA THR A 53 2.80 2.62 26.41
C THR A 53 2.35 1.51 25.48
N VAL A 54 1.29 0.80 25.86
CA VAL A 54 0.59 -0.16 25.01
C VAL A 54 -0.85 0.29 24.85
N THR A 55 -1.31 0.35 23.60
CA THR A 55 -2.69 0.64 23.23
C THR A 55 -3.36 -0.56 22.59
N ASN A 56 -4.68 -0.63 22.66
CA ASN A 56 -5.48 -1.60 21.90
C ASN A 56 -5.83 -1.06 20.49
N GLU A 57 -6.61 -1.82 19.73
CA GLU A 57 -7.14 -1.45 18.41
C GLU A 57 -7.99 -0.15 18.38
N TYR A 58 -8.37 0.38 19.53
CA TYR A 58 -9.11 1.63 19.67
C TYR A 58 -8.24 2.79 20.16
N GLU A 59 -6.91 2.63 20.15
CA GLU A 59 -5.94 3.60 20.67
C GLU A 59 -6.08 3.86 22.19
N GLU A 60 -6.77 2.99 22.92
CA GLU A 60 -6.93 3.12 24.37
C GLU A 60 -5.73 2.53 25.10
N ILE A 61 -5.20 3.26 26.08
CA ILE A 61 -4.06 2.80 26.86
C ILE A 61 -4.47 1.63 27.75
N VAL A 62 -3.95 0.44 27.45
CA VAL A 62 -4.18 -0.78 28.22
C VAL A 62 -3.01 -1.13 29.13
N HIS A 63 -1.84 -0.56 28.87
CA HIS A 63 -0.67 -0.71 29.71
C HIS A 63 0.26 0.50 29.59
N GLN A 64 0.86 0.93 30.70
CA GLN A 64 1.82 2.01 30.67
C GLN A 64 2.80 1.89 31.84
N VAL A 65 4.10 2.03 31.55
CA VAL A 65 5.16 1.88 32.55
C VAL A 65 6.33 2.82 32.27
N LEU A 66 6.81 3.49 33.31
CA LEU A 66 8.06 4.26 33.27
C LEU A 66 9.24 3.30 33.47
N VAL A 67 10.20 3.33 32.54
CA VAL A 67 11.38 2.46 32.61
C VAL A 67 12.69 3.26 32.61
N PRO A 68 13.71 2.79 33.36
CA PRO A 68 14.99 3.46 33.45
C PRO A 68 15.82 3.35 32.16
N SER A 69 15.48 2.43 31.25
CA SER A 69 16.20 2.20 29.99
C SER A 69 15.26 1.65 28.92
N LYS A 70 15.68 1.69 27.65
CA LYS A 70 14.99 1.07 26.50
C LYS A 70 15.05 -0.47 26.50
N SER A 71 15.74 -1.08 27.46
CA SER A 71 15.85 -2.54 27.54
C SER A 71 14.49 -3.17 27.87
N LEU A 72 14.06 -4.14 27.05
CA LEU A 72 12.83 -4.90 27.25
C LEU A 72 12.79 -5.67 28.59
N LEU A 73 13.95 -5.91 29.22
CA LEU A 73 14.02 -6.57 30.53
C LEU A 73 13.19 -5.85 31.60
N TYR A 74 13.14 -4.51 31.54
CA TYR A 74 12.35 -3.69 32.48
C TYR A 74 10.83 -3.79 32.23
N LEU A 75 10.41 -4.25 31.05
CA LEU A 75 9.00 -4.43 30.70
C LEU A 75 8.47 -5.81 31.09
N LYS A 76 9.36 -6.81 31.26
CA LYS A 76 9.00 -8.22 31.42
C LYS A 76 7.95 -8.44 32.50
N HIS A 77 8.26 -8.00 33.73
CA HIS A 77 7.36 -8.19 34.87
C HIS A 77 6.02 -7.47 34.69
N SER A 78 6.07 -6.27 34.11
CA SER A 78 4.89 -5.43 33.89
C SER A 78 3.92 -6.06 32.89
N LEU A 79 4.46 -6.61 31.79
CA LEU A 79 3.68 -7.31 30.76
C LEU A 79 3.22 -8.70 31.21
N GLU A 80 4.00 -9.43 32.02
CA GLU A 80 3.55 -10.66 32.65
C GLU A 80 2.34 -10.41 33.57
N LYS A 81 2.35 -9.30 34.33
CA LYS A 81 1.19 -8.89 35.15
C LYS A 81 -0.01 -8.45 34.31
N MET A 82 0.23 -7.83 33.16
CA MET A 82 -0.84 -7.55 32.19
C MET A 82 -1.49 -8.85 31.68
N LYS A 83 -0.70 -9.85 31.30
CA LYS A 83 -1.19 -11.19 30.92
C LYS A 83 -2.01 -11.83 32.05
N GLU A 84 -1.47 -11.88 33.26
CA GLU A 84 -2.20 -12.43 34.42
C GLU A 84 -3.56 -11.73 34.64
N ALA A 85 -3.62 -10.41 34.45
CA ALA A 85 -4.87 -9.66 34.54
C ALA A 85 -5.85 -10.01 33.42
N TYR A 86 -5.36 -10.23 32.19
CA TYR A 86 -6.20 -10.68 31.08
C TYR A 86 -6.85 -12.03 31.38
N ASP A 87 -6.06 -13.00 31.87
CA ASP A 87 -6.56 -14.31 32.30
C ASP A 87 -7.59 -14.18 33.44
N LEU A 88 -7.27 -13.37 34.47
CA LEU A 88 -8.11 -13.20 35.65
C LEU A 88 -9.50 -12.64 35.33
N TYR A 89 -9.58 -11.68 34.39
CA TYR A 89 -10.83 -11.03 34.01
C TYR A 89 -11.53 -11.67 32.80
N GLY A 90 -11.01 -12.81 32.31
CA GLY A 90 -11.60 -13.53 31.17
C GLY A 90 -11.50 -12.78 29.85
N HIS A 91 -10.47 -11.96 29.66
CA HIS A 91 -10.20 -11.29 28.39
C HIS A 91 -9.55 -12.24 27.40
N GLU A 92 -9.85 -12.04 26.12
CA GLU A 92 -9.10 -12.72 25.06
C GLU A 92 -7.65 -12.21 25.06
N MET A 93 -6.71 -13.15 24.93
CA MET A 93 -5.29 -12.83 24.81
C MET A 93 -4.99 -12.16 23.46
N PRO A 94 -3.97 -11.28 23.40
CA PRO A 94 -3.61 -10.60 22.17
C PRO A 94 -3.15 -11.60 21.10
N VAL A 95 -3.63 -11.44 19.87
CA VAL A 95 -3.26 -12.28 18.72
C VAL A 95 -2.24 -11.59 17.81
N ALA A 96 -2.10 -10.26 17.94
CA ALA A 96 -1.03 -9.50 17.31
C ALA A 96 -0.53 -8.39 18.25
N PHE A 97 0.77 -8.09 18.14
CA PHE A 97 1.44 -7.04 18.91
C PHE A 97 2.34 -6.25 17.97
N PHE A 98 1.97 -5.00 17.67
CA PHE A 98 2.67 -4.08 16.77
C PHE A 98 3.74 -3.31 17.52
N THR A 99 4.92 -3.25 16.92
CA THR A 99 6.12 -2.56 17.43
C THR A 99 6.95 -2.09 16.23
N ASP A 100 7.69 -1.01 16.42
CA ASP A 100 8.62 -0.46 15.43
C ASP A 100 9.85 -1.37 15.20
N ASN A 101 10.15 -2.27 16.16
CA ASN A 101 11.28 -3.19 16.09
C ASN A 101 10.88 -4.66 16.27
N VAL A 102 10.09 -5.17 15.33
CA VAL A 102 9.59 -6.56 15.33
C VAL A 102 10.71 -7.60 15.49
N GLN A 103 11.87 -7.39 14.88
CA GLN A 103 12.96 -8.38 14.91
C GLN A 103 13.56 -8.56 16.31
N SER A 104 13.75 -7.46 17.08
CA SER A 104 14.25 -7.56 18.45
C SER A 104 13.19 -8.02 19.43
N ASP A 105 11.95 -7.59 19.22
CA ASP A 105 10.89 -7.69 20.23
C ASP A 105 10.16 -9.03 20.15
N LYS A 106 10.14 -9.67 18.97
CA LYS A 106 9.39 -10.90 18.71
C LYS A 106 9.63 -11.98 19.76
N ARG A 107 10.89 -12.37 19.99
CA ARG A 107 11.22 -13.44 20.95
C ARG A 107 10.80 -13.09 22.38
N PHE A 108 10.89 -11.81 22.73
CA PHE A 108 10.52 -11.32 24.05
C PHE A 108 9.01 -11.34 24.25
N LEU A 109 8.25 -10.80 23.30
CA LEU A 109 6.79 -10.74 23.36
C LEU A 109 6.14 -12.13 23.24
N GLU A 110 6.62 -12.99 22.33
CA GLU A 110 6.19 -14.39 22.23
C GLU A 110 6.53 -15.19 23.50
N GLY A 111 7.61 -14.81 24.20
CA GLY A 111 7.99 -15.40 25.48
C GLY A 111 7.01 -15.07 26.61
N ILE A 112 6.28 -13.96 26.51
CA ILE A 112 5.29 -13.52 27.50
C ILE A 112 3.89 -13.98 27.08
N PHE A 113 3.46 -13.64 25.87
CA PHE A 113 2.14 -13.94 25.32
C PHE A 113 2.20 -15.13 24.36
N ASP A 114 1.87 -16.32 24.86
CA ASP A 114 1.87 -17.55 24.05
C ASP A 114 0.86 -17.49 22.89
N SER A 115 -0.18 -16.67 22.99
CA SER A 115 -1.15 -16.41 21.93
C SER A 115 -0.56 -15.72 20.69
N LEU A 116 0.60 -15.06 20.83
CA LEU A 116 1.35 -14.48 19.72
C LEU A 116 2.16 -15.53 18.96
N LYS A 117 2.45 -16.68 19.60
CA LYS A 117 3.04 -17.81 18.90
C LYS A 117 1.97 -18.34 17.96
N VAL A 118 2.24 -18.27 16.67
CA VAL A 118 1.40 -18.92 15.67
C VAL A 118 1.36 -20.40 16.01
N ILE A 119 0.20 -20.88 16.50
CA ILE A 119 -0.10 -22.30 16.47
C ILE A 119 -0.15 -22.64 14.98
N GLU A 120 0.89 -23.28 14.46
CA GLU A 120 0.77 -24.08 13.26
C GLU A 120 -0.27 -25.17 13.56
N LYS A 121 -1.55 -24.84 13.37
CA LYS A 121 -2.56 -25.88 13.25
C LYS A 121 -2.10 -26.72 12.06
N PRO A 122 -1.89 -28.04 12.23
CA PRO A 122 -1.63 -28.89 11.09
C PRO A 122 -2.77 -28.65 10.09
N PRO A 123 -2.46 -28.46 8.81
CA PRO A 123 -3.47 -28.09 7.83
C PRO A 123 -4.57 -29.14 7.90
N GLN A 124 -5.78 -28.70 8.24
CA GLN A 124 -6.97 -29.49 7.97
C GLN A 124 -6.87 -29.88 6.51
N GLN A 125 -6.96 -31.19 6.26
CA GLN A 125 -6.89 -31.83 4.96
C GLN A 125 -7.91 -31.18 4.00
N ALA A 126 -7.55 -30.05 3.40
CA ALA A 126 -7.76 -29.87 1.99
C ALA A 126 -6.62 -30.65 1.35
N THR A 127 -6.96 -31.75 0.70
CA THR A 127 -6.08 -32.46 -0.21
C THR A 127 -5.53 -31.47 -1.23
N GLY A 128 -4.32 -30.98 -0.98
CA GLY A 128 -3.61 -30.01 -1.79
C GLY A 128 -2.27 -29.75 -1.12
N SER A 129 -1.25 -30.44 -1.63
CA SER A 129 0.20 -30.21 -1.48
C SER A 129 0.68 -29.16 -0.47
N SER A 130 1.67 -29.55 0.33
CA SER A 130 2.66 -28.67 0.94
C SER A 130 3.16 -27.61 -0.07
N GLU A 131 2.48 -26.48 -0.17
CA GLU A 131 2.98 -25.35 -0.95
C GLU A 131 4.01 -24.65 -0.08
N SER A 132 5.28 -24.99 -0.33
CA SER A 132 6.34 -23.99 -0.28
C SER A 132 5.76 -22.71 -0.89
N ARG A 133 5.59 -21.62 -0.13
CA ARG A 133 5.16 -20.35 -0.72
C ARG A 133 6.19 -20.00 -1.80
N SER A 134 5.82 -20.23 -3.05
CA SER A 134 6.64 -19.91 -4.19
C SER A 134 6.73 -18.39 -4.27
N PHE A 135 7.95 -17.87 -4.27
CA PHE A 135 8.16 -16.47 -4.61
C PHE A 135 7.70 -16.21 -6.05
N LEU A 136 7.41 -14.94 -6.32
CA LEU A 136 7.05 -14.47 -7.64
C LEU A 136 8.15 -14.86 -8.65
N THR A 137 7.74 -15.47 -9.76
CA THR A 137 8.63 -15.83 -10.86
C THR A 137 8.21 -15.08 -12.12
N LEU A 138 9.17 -14.68 -12.95
CA LEU A 138 8.86 -14.07 -14.23
C LEU A 138 8.15 -15.09 -15.16
N PRO A 139 7.13 -14.65 -15.91
CA PRO A 139 6.56 -15.44 -17.01
C PRO A 139 7.61 -15.80 -18.07
N SER A 140 7.42 -16.91 -18.76
CA SER A 140 8.37 -17.44 -19.75
C SER A 140 8.54 -16.58 -21.01
N ASP A 141 7.57 -15.71 -21.28
CA ASP A 141 7.56 -14.79 -22.42
C ASP A 141 8.24 -13.44 -22.13
N ILE A 142 8.76 -13.26 -20.91
CA ILE A 142 9.54 -12.08 -20.53
C ILE A 142 11.00 -12.26 -20.93
N GLU A 143 11.51 -11.31 -21.72
CA GLU A 143 12.90 -11.22 -22.12
C GLU A 143 13.67 -10.29 -21.16
N MET A 144 14.65 -10.86 -20.46
CA MET A 144 15.54 -10.12 -19.57
C MET A 144 16.86 -9.79 -20.27
N ARG A 145 17.26 -8.52 -20.26
CA ARG A 145 18.51 -8.03 -20.84
C ARG A 145 19.36 -7.37 -19.78
N TYR A 146 20.51 -7.97 -19.47
CA TYR A 146 21.50 -7.40 -18.57
C TYR A 146 22.60 -6.69 -19.36
N VAL A 147 22.77 -5.39 -19.11
CA VAL A 147 23.83 -4.59 -19.74
C VAL A 147 24.84 -4.20 -18.66
N ASN A 148 26.00 -4.86 -18.69
CA ASN A 148 27.05 -4.62 -17.71
C ASN A 148 27.95 -3.45 -18.12
N ARG A 149 27.68 -2.26 -17.57
CA ARG A 149 28.59 -1.08 -17.63
C ARG A 149 29.09 -0.74 -19.04
N ASP A 150 28.29 -1.05 -20.04
CA ASP A 150 28.57 -0.78 -21.44
C ASP A 150 27.63 0.33 -21.91
N ILE A 151 28.15 1.56 -21.90
CA ILE A 151 27.36 2.74 -22.27
C ILE A 151 26.83 2.66 -23.70
N GLY A 152 27.57 2.03 -24.63
CA GLY A 152 27.14 1.86 -26.02
C GLY A 152 25.92 0.95 -26.12
N ARG A 153 25.95 -0.19 -25.42
CA ARG A 153 24.78 -1.09 -25.33
C ARG A 153 23.60 -0.46 -24.60
N ILE A 154 23.84 0.36 -23.57
CA ILE A 154 22.76 1.12 -22.91
C ILE A 154 22.08 2.05 -23.93
N VAL A 155 22.86 2.78 -24.72
CA VAL A 155 22.34 3.66 -25.79
C VAL A 155 21.48 2.86 -26.79
N GLU A 156 21.98 1.74 -27.30
CA GLU A 156 21.22 0.88 -28.23
C GLU A 156 19.91 0.36 -27.62
N THR A 157 19.97 -0.06 -26.35
CA THR A 157 18.81 -0.56 -25.60
C THR A 157 17.75 0.53 -25.44
N MET A 158 18.16 1.76 -25.06
CA MET A 158 17.25 2.89 -24.87
C MET A 158 16.67 3.41 -26.18
N LYS A 159 17.41 3.34 -27.29
CA LYS A 159 16.87 3.63 -28.64
C LYS A 159 15.78 2.64 -29.02
N SER A 160 16.04 1.34 -28.85
CA SER A 160 15.04 0.30 -29.11
C SER A 160 13.78 0.47 -28.27
N LEU A 161 13.91 0.82 -26.98
CA LEU A 161 12.76 1.13 -26.13
C LEU A 161 12.02 2.39 -26.59
N SER A 162 12.75 3.44 -26.97
CA SER A 162 12.16 4.68 -27.48
C SER A 162 11.34 4.45 -28.75
N ASP A 163 11.83 3.61 -29.67
CA ASP A 163 11.09 3.25 -30.89
C ASP A 163 9.78 2.53 -30.57
N LYS A 164 9.79 1.60 -29.60
CA LYS A 164 8.56 0.92 -29.14
C LYS A 164 7.56 1.90 -28.53
N LEU A 165 8.02 2.80 -27.66
CA LEU A 165 7.18 3.82 -27.04
C LEU A 165 6.61 4.80 -28.05
N GLU A 166 7.34 5.11 -29.13
CA GLU A 166 6.85 5.98 -30.19
C GLU A 166 5.74 5.32 -31.02
N VAL A 167 5.84 4.01 -31.29
CA VAL A 167 4.75 3.24 -31.91
C VAL A 167 3.50 3.27 -31.01
N GLU A 168 3.65 3.08 -29.71
CA GLU A 168 2.55 3.14 -28.74
C GLU A 168 1.92 4.52 -28.65
N ARG A 169 2.74 5.58 -28.66
CA ARG A 169 2.30 6.97 -28.70
C ARG A 169 1.44 7.25 -29.92
N ASN A 170 1.90 6.84 -31.09
CA ASN A 170 1.18 7.03 -32.35
C ASN A 170 -0.14 6.24 -32.38
N ALA A 171 -0.23 5.16 -31.60
CA ALA A 171 -1.47 4.42 -31.36
C ALA A 171 -2.36 5.02 -30.25
N GLY A 172 -1.98 6.16 -29.66
CA GLY A 172 -2.73 6.82 -28.59
C GLY A 172 -2.71 6.07 -27.25
N LYS A 173 -1.75 5.16 -27.05
CA LYS A 173 -1.63 4.38 -25.81
C LYS A 173 -0.93 5.20 -24.71
N PRO A 174 -1.32 5.03 -23.44
CA PRO A 174 -0.54 5.56 -22.32
C PRO A 174 0.87 4.96 -22.32
N LEU A 175 1.88 5.80 -22.11
CA LEU A 175 3.28 5.36 -22.05
C LEU A 175 3.67 5.17 -20.58
N VAL A 176 3.92 3.91 -20.22
CA VAL A 176 4.20 3.52 -18.85
C VAL A 176 5.34 2.52 -18.81
N ILE A 177 6.29 2.74 -17.90
CA ILE A 177 7.39 1.82 -17.64
C ILE A 177 7.48 1.52 -16.14
N GLY A 178 7.77 0.27 -15.80
CA GLY A 178 8.19 -0.10 -14.45
C GLY A 178 9.63 0.35 -14.22
N LEU A 179 9.92 0.96 -13.08
CA LEU A 179 11.27 1.40 -12.73
C LEU A 179 11.57 1.09 -11.28
N ASP A 180 12.79 0.61 -11.05
CA ASP A 180 13.38 0.49 -9.72
C ASP A 180 14.88 0.84 -9.79
N THR A 181 15.53 0.96 -8.64
CA THR A 181 17.00 1.09 -8.55
C THR A 181 17.60 0.30 -7.41
N GLU A 182 18.86 -0.12 -7.57
CA GLU A 182 19.63 -0.74 -6.49
C GLU A 182 20.91 0.03 -6.17
N TRP A 183 21.32 -0.04 -4.90
CA TRP A 183 22.50 0.62 -4.35
C TRP A 183 23.06 -0.19 -3.18
N ASN A 184 24.36 -0.06 -2.90
CA ASN A 184 24.99 -0.73 -1.76
C ASN A 184 24.48 -0.25 -0.39
N VAL A 185 24.57 -1.11 0.62
CA VAL A 185 24.19 -0.80 2.01
C VAL A 185 25.28 -0.03 2.78
N ASP A 186 24.89 0.54 3.93
CA ASP A 186 25.56 1.58 4.74
C ASP A 186 27.08 1.44 5.03
N ASP A 187 27.65 0.24 4.94
CA ASP A 187 29.10 0.03 5.15
C ASP A 187 29.96 0.57 3.99
N ASP A 188 29.35 0.94 2.87
CA ASP A 188 29.99 1.60 1.74
C ASP A 188 29.96 3.14 1.91
N PRO A 189 31.11 3.85 1.85
CA PRO A 189 31.13 5.32 1.87
C PRO A 189 30.30 5.97 0.76
N GLN A 190 30.01 5.22 -0.31
CA GLN A 190 29.17 5.61 -1.44
C GLN A 190 27.85 4.81 -1.50
N HIS A 191 27.35 4.30 -0.37
CA HIS A 191 26.09 3.54 -0.25
C HIS A 191 24.88 4.25 -0.87
N ASP A 192 24.88 5.58 -0.92
CA ASP A 192 23.79 6.36 -1.52
C ASP A 192 23.84 6.44 -3.06
N GLN A 193 24.86 5.89 -3.72
CA GLN A 193 24.98 5.90 -5.17
C GLN A 193 24.21 4.77 -5.83
N VAL A 194 23.40 5.11 -6.84
CA VAL A 194 22.71 4.15 -7.70
C VAL A 194 23.74 3.32 -8.46
N ASP A 195 23.69 1.99 -8.28
CA ASP A 195 24.55 1.01 -8.95
C ASP A 195 23.80 0.29 -10.09
N LEU A 196 22.47 0.20 -10.01
CA LEU A 196 21.62 -0.49 -10.98
C LEU A 196 20.36 0.33 -11.24
N ILE A 197 19.94 0.42 -12.50
CA ILE A 197 18.63 0.94 -12.90
C ILE A 197 17.92 -0.17 -13.66
N GLN A 198 16.72 -0.54 -13.23
CA GLN A 198 15.91 -1.55 -13.91
C GLN A 198 14.70 -0.91 -14.56
N ILE A 199 14.41 -1.30 -15.80
CA ILE A 199 13.31 -0.74 -16.59
C ILE A 199 12.51 -1.89 -17.20
N ALA A 200 11.22 -1.98 -16.87
CA ALA A 200 10.29 -2.92 -17.47
C ALA A 200 9.36 -2.20 -18.45
N HIS A 201 9.21 -2.75 -19.66
CA HIS A 201 8.25 -2.28 -20.67
C HIS A 201 7.76 -3.46 -21.51
N GLY A 202 6.44 -3.63 -21.61
CA GLY A 202 5.83 -4.78 -22.29
C GLY A 202 6.39 -6.10 -21.74
N ASN A 203 6.97 -6.90 -22.64
CA ASN A 203 7.59 -8.18 -22.31
C ASN A 203 9.12 -8.10 -22.14
N THR A 204 9.69 -6.90 -22.04
CA THR A 204 11.14 -6.72 -21.92
C THR A 204 11.51 -6.07 -20.60
N ILE A 205 12.59 -6.56 -19.97
CA ILE A 205 13.18 -5.97 -18.76
C ILE A 205 14.66 -5.69 -19.03
N ASP A 206 15.05 -4.43 -18.86
CA ASP A 206 16.40 -3.96 -19.02
C ASP A 206 17.03 -3.70 -17.66
N ILE A 207 18.12 -4.40 -17.37
CA ILE A 207 18.91 -4.24 -16.15
C ILE A 207 20.20 -3.52 -16.53
N LEU A 208 20.27 -2.23 -16.22
CA LEU A 208 21.36 -1.34 -16.62
C LEU A 208 22.33 -1.17 -15.46
N HIS A 209 23.48 -1.82 -15.53
CA HIS A 209 24.52 -1.67 -14.51
C HIS A 209 25.28 -0.37 -14.74
N ILE A 210 25.24 0.50 -13.74
CA ILE A 210 25.83 1.84 -13.79
C ILE A 210 27.23 1.80 -13.20
N ASP A 211 28.23 2.21 -13.97
CA ASP A 211 29.59 2.32 -13.46
C ASP A 211 29.71 3.54 -12.53
N ARG A 212 30.37 3.39 -11.38
CA ARG A 212 30.57 4.48 -10.41
C ARG A 212 31.46 5.61 -10.93
N SER A 213 32.31 5.34 -11.93
CA SER A 213 33.11 6.36 -12.60
C SER A 213 32.30 7.29 -13.51
N TRP A 214 31.04 6.94 -13.83
CA TRP A 214 30.18 7.78 -14.66
C TRP A 214 29.61 8.95 -13.87
N ASN A 215 29.89 10.16 -14.36
CA ASN A 215 29.33 11.41 -13.86
C ASN A 215 28.04 11.82 -14.58
N THR A 216 27.73 11.18 -15.72
CA THR A 216 26.53 11.42 -16.53
C THR A 216 26.00 10.10 -17.05
N LEU A 217 24.69 9.99 -17.23
CA LEU A 217 24.05 8.91 -17.98
C LEU A 217 24.01 9.26 -19.48
N SER A 218 23.77 8.28 -20.35
CA SER A 218 23.56 8.55 -21.77
C SER A 218 22.34 9.45 -22.00
N GLU A 219 22.39 10.27 -23.06
CA GLU A 219 21.30 11.20 -23.39
C GLU A 219 19.97 10.47 -23.59
N GLU A 220 19.99 9.29 -24.20
CA GLU A 220 18.81 8.48 -24.44
C GLU A 220 18.15 8.00 -23.13
N LEU A 221 18.96 7.57 -22.15
CA LEU A 221 18.44 7.19 -20.83
C LEU A 221 17.92 8.42 -20.08
N VAL A 222 18.65 9.54 -20.11
CA VAL A 222 18.18 10.80 -19.49
C VAL A 222 16.84 11.22 -20.08
N ASN A 223 16.71 11.22 -21.41
CA ASN A 223 15.48 11.60 -22.11
C ASN A 223 14.29 10.71 -21.69
N LEU A 224 14.49 9.40 -21.54
CA LEU A 224 13.47 8.49 -21.03
C LEU A 224 13.03 8.88 -19.59
N LEU A 225 14.00 9.14 -18.72
CA LEU A 225 13.77 9.45 -17.30
C LEU A 225 13.10 10.82 -17.08
N VAL A 226 13.38 11.83 -17.89
CA VAL A 226 12.83 13.20 -17.70
C VAL A 226 11.50 13.44 -18.40
N LYS A 227 11.20 12.72 -19.50
CA LYS A 227 9.97 12.88 -20.29
C LYS A 227 8.71 12.75 -19.45
N SER A 228 7.84 13.77 -19.47
CA SER A 228 6.60 13.83 -18.69
C SER A 228 5.46 13.02 -19.29
N ASP A 229 5.51 12.75 -20.58
CA ASP A 229 4.57 11.89 -21.28
C ASP A 229 4.76 10.39 -20.99
N ILE A 230 5.89 10.02 -20.36
CA ILE A 230 6.20 8.65 -19.93
C ILE A 230 6.09 8.56 -18.40
N THR A 231 5.13 7.76 -17.93
CA THR A 231 4.93 7.54 -16.50
C THR A 231 5.86 6.45 -15.98
N LYS A 232 6.63 6.75 -14.93
CA LYS A 232 7.49 5.79 -14.24
C LYS A 232 6.77 5.26 -13.02
N VAL A 233 6.49 3.96 -13.00
CA VAL A 233 5.77 3.31 -11.90
C VAL A 233 6.74 2.48 -11.06
N GLY A 234 6.66 2.59 -9.74
CA GLY A 234 7.52 1.86 -8.83
C GLY A 234 7.07 2.01 -7.38
N ARG A 235 7.63 1.19 -6.49
CA ARG A 235 7.42 1.35 -5.05
C ARG A 235 8.49 2.28 -4.49
N ASN A 236 8.10 3.41 -3.91
CA ASN A 236 9.05 4.43 -3.44
C ASN A 236 9.88 5.03 -4.59
N VAL A 237 9.29 5.13 -5.79
CA VAL A 237 9.95 5.62 -7.01
C VAL A 237 10.47 7.06 -6.86
N GLY A 238 9.83 7.87 -5.99
CA GLY A 238 10.35 9.18 -5.61
C GLY A 238 11.68 9.11 -4.86
N GLY A 239 11.90 8.07 -4.07
CA GLY A 239 13.17 7.78 -3.39
C GLY A 239 14.27 7.42 -4.39
N ASP A 240 13.96 6.59 -5.38
CA ASP A 240 14.89 6.23 -6.46
C ASP A 240 15.32 7.47 -7.25
N PHE A 241 14.35 8.29 -7.66
CA PHE A 241 14.64 9.55 -8.34
C PHE A 241 15.36 10.56 -7.45
N SER A 242 15.19 10.52 -6.13
CA SER A 242 15.99 11.34 -5.22
C SER A 242 17.47 10.97 -5.31
N ARG A 243 17.80 9.66 -5.34
CA ARG A 243 19.18 9.18 -5.50
C ARG A 243 19.75 9.47 -6.88
N ILE A 244 18.97 9.19 -7.93
CA ILE A 244 19.35 9.54 -9.31
C ILE A 244 19.65 11.04 -9.42
N ASN A 245 18.81 11.90 -8.84
CA ASN A 245 19.02 13.35 -8.86
C ASN A 245 20.28 13.76 -8.10
N LYS A 246 20.51 13.23 -6.90
CA LYS A 246 21.72 13.51 -6.11
C LYS A 246 23.00 13.22 -6.89
N ARG A 247 23.01 12.14 -7.69
CA ARG A 247 24.20 11.70 -8.43
C ARG A 247 24.34 12.36 -9.80
N PHE A 248 23.25 12.47 -10.55
CA PHE A 248 23.27 12.86 -11.97
C PHE A 248 22.55 14.17 -12.30
N GLY A 249 21.91 14.82 -11.32
CA GLY A 249 21.14 16.05 -11.53
C GLY A 249 19.85 15.86 -12.35
N ILE A 250 19.35 14.63 -12.44
CA ILE A 250 18.18 14.29 -13.26
C ILE A 250 16.90 14.39 -12.40
N VAL A 251 15.95 15.20 -12.87
CA VAL A 251 14.65 15.38 -12.22
C VAL A 251 13.54 14.73 -13.05
N CYS A 252 12.89 13.70 -12.50
CA CYS A 252 11.72 13.09 -13.13
C CYS A 252 10.45 13.87 -12.84
N GLN A 253 9.77 14.28 -13.93
CA GLN A 253 8.51 15.02 -13.88
C GLN A 253 7.33 14.12 -13.53
N MET A 254 7.18 12.97 -14.22
CA MET A 254 6.03 12.08 -14.05
C MET A 254 6.41 10.72 -13.48
N LYS A 255 6.11 10.56 -12.19
CA LYS A 255 6.31 9.34 -11.40
C LYS A 255 5.02 8.97 -10.68
N LEU A 256 4.79 7.69 -10.48
CA LEU A 256 3.59 7.15 -9.85
C LEU A 256 3.99 6.20 -8.73
N GLU A 257 3.60 6.57 -7.51
CA GLU A 257 3.83 5.77 -6.31
C GLU A 257 2.82 4.63 -6.21
N LEU A 258 3.30 3.40 -6.39
CA LEU A 258 2.46 2.21 -6.52
C LEU A 258 1.61 1.94 -5.28
N GLY A 259 2.18 2.13 -4.08
CA GLY A 259 1.47 1.92 -2.81
C GLY A 259 0.24 2.82 -2.68
N SER A 260 0.42 4.13 -2.84
CA SER A 260 -0.68 5.10 -2.83
C SER A 260 -1.69 4.83 -3.96
N PHE A 261 -1.20 4.51 -5.16
CA PHE A 261 -2.05 4.22 -6.31
C PHE A 261 -2.98 3.02 -6.09
N CYS A 262 -2.47 1.95 -5.48
CA CYS A 262 -3.25 0.76 -5.14
C CYS A 262 -4.18 1.00 -3.94
N SER A 263 -3.71 1.75 -2.93
CA SER A 263 -4.49 2.02 -1.70
C SER A 263 -5.72 2.89 -1.98
N GLN A 264 -5.59 3.92 -2.84
CA GLN A 264 -6.73 4.74 -3.27
C GLN A 264 -7.79 3.93 -4.05
N ARG A 265 -7.41 2.76 -4.57
CA ARG A 265 -8.30 1.82 -5.26
C ARG A 265 -8.75 0.68 -4.35
N GLN A 266 -8.39 0.71 -3.07
CA GLN A 266 -8.67 -0.32 -2.07
C GLN A 266 -8.21 -1.72 -2.47
N LEU A 267 -7.16 -1.82 -3.29
CA LEU A 267 -6.51 -3.09 -3.64
C LEU A 267 -5.55 -3.57 -2.53
N VAL A 268 -5.14 -2.64 -1.68
CA VAL A 268 -4.24 -2.86 -0.54
C VAL A 268 -4.72 -2.04 0.66
N SER A 269 -4.41 -2.49 1.86
CA SER A 269 -4.94 -1.90 3.10
C SER A 269 -4.40 -0.50 3.39
N ASN A 270 -3.16 -0.20 2.99
CA ASN A 270 -2.57 1.13 3.11
C ASN A 270 -1.48 1.35 2.05
N GLY A 271 -1.15 2.61 1.79
CA GLY A 271 -0.15 2.98 0.78
C GLY A 271 1.31 2.78 1.18
N LEU A 272 1.58 2.34 2.42
CA LEU A 272 2.93 2.14 2.95
C LEU A 272 3.44 0.70 2.75
N MET A 273 2.57 -0.24 2.37
CA MET A 273 2.91 -1.64 2.13
C MET A 273 4.13 -1.81 1.21
N SER A 274 4.94 -2.84 1.48
CA SER A 274 6.12 -3.12 0.66
C SER A 274 5.73 -3.68 -0.71
N LEU A 275 6.62 -3.60 -1.71
CA LEU A 275 6.34 -4.15 -3.05
C LEU A 275 5.99 -5.64 -2.98
N SER A 276 6.70 -6.41 -2.14
CA SER A 276 6.42 -7.83 -1.90
C SER A 276 5.01 -8.08 -1.34
N ASP A 277 4.52 -7.24 -0.42
CA ASP A 277 3.16 -7.39 0.14
C ASP A 277 2.09 -6.96 -0.87
N ILE A 278 2.35 -5.90 -1.64
CA ILE A 278 1.46 -5.46 -2.74
C ILE A 278 1.38 -6.57 -3.81
N SER A 279 2.53 -7.16 -4.17
CA SER A 279 2.60 -8.30 -5.08
C SER A 279 1.80 -9.49 -4.56
N LEU A 280 1.92 -9.81 -3.27
CA LEU A 280 1.13 -10.89 -2.68
C LEU A 280 -0.39 -10.62 -2.79
N CYS A 281 -0.82 -9.38 -2.53
CA CYS A 281 -2.23 -8.99 -2.62
C CYS A 281 -2.78 -9.04 -4.06
N ILE A 282 -1.99 -8.64 -5.04
CA ILE A 282 -2.47 -8.37 -6.40
C ILE A 282 -2.06 -9.47 -7.39
N LEU A 283 -0.81 -9.93 -7.34
CA LEU A 283 -0.25 -10.97 -8.22
C LEU A 283 -0.30 -12.37 -7.59
N GLY A 284 -0.62 -12.47 -6.29
CA GLY A 284 -0.81 -13.74 -5.59
C GLY A 284 0.47 -14.40 -5.08
N ALA A 285 1.64 -13.79 -5.31
CA ALA A 285 2.92 -14.28 -4.82
C ALA A 285 3.78 -13.13 -4.26
N PRO A 286 4.54 -13.34 -3.18
CA PRO A 286 5.45 -12.34 -2.64
C PRO A 286 6.77 -12.32 -3.42
N ILE A 287 7.50 -11.21 -3.33
CA ILE A 287 8.87 -11.08 -3.84
C ILE A 287 9.85 -11.50 -2.73
N ASP A 288 10.89 -12.26 -3.10
CA ASP A 288 11.97 -12.67 -2.19
C ASP A 288 12.83 -11.48 -1.79
N LYS A 289 12.81 -11.06 -0.52
CA LYS A 289 13.60 -9.91 -0.03
C LYS A 289 15.07 -10.24 0.28
N GLY A 290 15.48 -11.50 0.18
CA GLY A 290 16.84 -11.94 0.52
C GLY A 290 17.95 -11.14 -0.19
N PRO A 291 17.83 -10.90 -1.51
CA PRO A 291 18.86 -10.18 -2.27
C PRO A 291 18.93 -8.67 -2.04
N GLN A 292 17.96 -8.05 -1.39
CA GLN A 292 17.84 -6.58 -1.29
C GLN A 292 19.12 -5.90 -0.72
N ARG A 293 19.76 -6.52 0.27
CA ARG A 293 20.96 -5.98 0.94
C ARG A 293 22.27 -6.53 0.37
N SER A 294 22.27 -6.92 -0.91
CA SER A 294 23.46 -7.46 -1.58
C SER A 294 24.47 -6.37 -1.97
N VAL A 295 25.63 -6.81 -2.45
CA VAL A 295 26.65 -5.92 -3.02
C VAL A 295 26.33 -5.73 -4.51
N TRP A 296 25.78 -4.57 -4.83
CA TRP A 296 25.30 -4.22 -6.17
C TRP A 296 26.38 -3.64 -7.08
N ASN A 297 27.42 -3.03 -6.51
CA ASN A 297 28.55 -2.48 -7.27
C ASN A 297 29.62 -3.50 -7.70
N ILE A 298 29.36 -4.80 -7.54
CA ILE A 298 30.28 -5.86 -7.96
C ILE A 298 30.48 -5.85 -9.49
N ALA A 299 31.65 -6.23 -10.00
CA ALA A 299 31.95 -6.15 -11.42
C ALA A 299 30.93 -6.87 -12.32
N ASP A 300 30.50 -8.06 -11.92
CA ASP A 300 29.51 -8.86 -12.63
C ASP A 300 28.42 -9.32 -11.65
N LEU A 301 27.16 -8.97 -11.92
CA LEU A 301 26.04 -9.43 -11.12
C LEU A 301 25.79 -10.92 -11.35
N ALA A 302 25.66 -11.68 -10.28
CA ALA A 302 25.23 -13.07 -10.35
C ALA A 302 23.78 -13.18 -10.87
N ALA A 303 23.45 -14.30 -11.52
CA ALA A 303 22.14 -14.50 -12.16
C ALA A 303 20.95 -14.35 -11.19
N ASN A 304 21.11 -14.69 -9.92
CA ASN A 304 20.08 -14.50 -8.89
C ASN A 304 19.82 -13.02 -8.58
N LEU A 305 20.87 -12.18 -8.58
CA LEU A 305 20.72 -10.73 -8.39
C LEU A 305 20.08 -10.07 -9.61
N GLN A 306 20.46 -10.49 -10.81
CA GLN A 306 19.82 -10.06 -12.05
C GLN A 306 18.32 -10.41 -12.05
N MET A 307 17.98 -11.64 -11.67
CA MET A 307 16.59 -12.10 -11.59
C MET A 307 15.78 -11.30 -10.56
N TYR A 308 16.33 -11.08 -9.36
CA TYR A 308 15.67 -10.26 -8.33
C TYR A 308 15.38 -8.84 -8.84
N ALA A 309 16.40 -8.18 -9.39
CA ALA A 309 16.29 -6.82 -9.92
C ALA A 309 15.28 -6.75 -11.08
N ALA A 310 15.21 -7.78 -11.92
CA ALA A 310 14.21 -7.87 -12.98
C ALA A 310 12.79 -7.99 -12.42
N ILE A 311 12.60 -8.82 -11.40
CA ILE A 311 11.31 -9.05 -10.76
C ILE A 311 10.75 -7.75 -10.16
N ASP A 312 11.56 -6.91 -9.53
CA ASP A 312 11.06 -5.68 -8.89
C ASP A 312 10.51 -4.66 -9.90
N ALA A 313 11.21 -4.43 -11.01
CA ALA A 313 10.72 -3.56 -12.09
C ALA A 313 9.49 -4.17 -12.79
N TRP A 314 9.51 -5.48 -13.06
CA TRP A 314 8.38 -6.17 -13.69
C TRP A 314 7.14 -6.18 -12.81
N ALA A 315 7.29 -6.51 -11.53
CA ALA A 315 6.19 -6.54 -10.57
C ALA A 315 5.53 -5.15 -10.47
N SER A 316 6.33 -4.09 -10.45
CA SER A 316 5.82 -2.71 -10.45
C SER A 316 4.93 -2.41 -11.66
N LEU A 317 5.36 -2.80 -12.87
CA LEU A 317 4.56 -2.64 -14.09
C LEU A 317 3.32 -3.55 -14.11
N ALA A 318 3.47 -4.82 -13.72
CA ALA A 318 2.39 -5.79 -13.70
C ALA A 318 1.28 -5.38 -12.71
N ILE A 319 1.66 -4.93 -11.51
CA ILE A 319 0.73 -4.40 -10.51
C ILE A 319 0.01 -3.16 -11.05
N TYR A 320 0.73 -2.23 -11.70
CA TYR A 320 0.10 -1.07 -12.32
C TYR A 320 -0.95 -1.49 -13.38
N ASN A 321 -0.61 -2.44 -14.25
CA ASN A 321 -1.51 -2.92 -15.31
C ASN A 321 -2.78 -3.57 -14.76
N VAL A 322 -2.71 -4.22 -13.60
CA VAL A 322 -3.91 -4.69 -12.90
C VAL A 322 -4.64 -3.48 -12.29
N ALA A 323 -3.95 -2.67 -11.51
CA ALA A 323 -4.55 -1.62 -10.69
C ALA A 323 -5.19 -0.49 -11.52
N VAL A 324 -4.67 -0.15 -12.71
CA VAL A 324 -5.23 0.91 -13.57
C VAL A 324 -6.66 0.62 -14.01
N ASN A 325 -7.02 -0.66 -14.12
CA ASN A 325 -8.36 -1.12 -14.48
C ASN A 325 -9.36 -1.04 -13.31
N HIS A 326 -8.88 -0.77 -12.09
CA HIS A 326 -9.72 -0.53 -10.94
C HIS A 326 -9.98 0.97 -10.75
N PRO A 327 -11.24 1.38 -10.56
CA PRO A 327 -11.56 2.77 -10.30
C PRO A 327 -11.03 3.23 -8.93
N LEU A 328 -10.68 4.51 -8.83
CA LEU A 328 -10.40 5.16 -7.54
C LEU A 328 -11.64 5.04 -6.66
N VAL A 329 -11.54 4.59 -5.41
CA VAL A 329 -12.70 4.49 -4.54
C VAL A 329 -13.07 5.87 -3.98
N GLY A 330 -14.37 6.19 -3.99
CA GLY A 330 -14.91 7.46 -3.53
C GLY A 330 -14.86 8.59 -4.56
N ALA A 331 -14.24 8.36 -5.72
CA ALA A 331 -14.23 9.32 -6.83
C ALA A 331 -15.62 9.38 -7.50
N ARG A 332 -15.95 10.52 -8.13
CA ARG A 332 -17.14 10.61 -8.97
C ARG A 332 -17.00 9.67 -10.16
N VAL A 333 -18.08 8.98 -10.52
CA VAL A 333 -18.08 8.14 -11.72
C VAL A 333 -17.85 9.05 -12.93
N SER A 334 -16.77 8.82 -13.65
CA SER A 334 -16.47 9.46 -14.94
C SER A 334 -17.00 8.61 -16.09
N PRO A 335 -17.18 9.17 -17.31
CA PRO A 335 -17.54 8.39 -18.50
C PRO A 335 -16.54 7.27 -18.85
N THR A 336 -15.30 7.36 -18.35
CA THR A 336 -14.23 6.38 -18.56
C THR A 336 -14.23 5.24 -17.54
N CYS A 337 -15.12 5.28 -16.53
CA CYS A 337 -15.26 4.21 -15.55
C CYS A 337 -15.74 2.90 -16.25
N PRO A 338 -15.07 1.75 -16.04
CA PRO A 338 -15.46 0.50 -16.69
C PRO A 338 -16.87 0.04 -16.30
N VAL A 339 -17.61 -0.51 -17.28
CA VAL A 339 -18.84 -1.28 -17.01
C VAL A 339 -18.49 -2.49 -16.13
N GLY A 340 -19.35 -2.80 -15.18
CA GLY A 340 -19.09 -3.79 -14.12
C GLY A 340 -18.48 -3.21 -12.84
N SER A 341 -18.08 -1.94 -12.86
CA SER A 341 -17.55 -1.28 -11.66
C SER A 341 -18.63 -1.12 -10.60
N SER A 342 -18.26 -1.35 -9.33
CA SER A 342 -19.14 -1.08 -8.20
C SER A 342 -19.30 0.43 -8.00
N ALA A 343 -20.55 0.87 -7.87
CA ALA A 343 -20.92 2.26 -7.68
C ALA A 343 -21.90 2.43 -6.51
N GLY A 344 -21.75 3.54 -5.80
CA GLY A 344 -22.67 4.02 -4.79
C GLY A 344 -23.38 5.29 -5.24
N ILE A 345 -24.66 5.40 -4.95
CA ILE A 345 -25.39 6.67 -5.07
C ILE A 345 -24.93 7.55 -3.91
N LYS A 346 -24.21 8.64 -4.17
CA LYS A 346 -23.75 9.58 -3.15
C LYS A 346 -24.25 11.00 -3.43
N PRO A 347 -25.30 11.44 -2.72
CA PRO A 347 -25.81 12.79 -2.84
C PRO A 347 -24.77 13.81 -2.33
N SER A 348 -24.76 15.03 -2.88
CA SER A 348 -23.74 16.05 -2.56
C SER A 348 -23.64 16.44 -1.08
N ARG A 349 -24.72 16.24 -0.29
CA ARG A 349 -24.77 16.60 1.13
C ARG A 349 -24.54 15.43 2.09
N TYR A 350 -24.35 14.21 1.59
CA TYR A 350 -24.19 13.01 2.41
C TYR A 350 -22.74 12.55 2.41
N ARG A 351 -22.24 12.16 3.59
CA ARG A 351 -20.85 11.69 3.76
C ARG A 351 -20.65 10.30 3.15
N GLN A 352 -21.68 9.47 3.17
CA GLN A 352 -21.66 8.08 2.69
C GLN A 352 -22.65 7.84 1.54
N PRO A 353 -22.43 6.82 0.69
CA PRO A 353 -23.43 6.40 -0.29
C PRO A 353 -24.72 5.89 0.37
N VAL A 354 -25.85 6.15 -0.27
CA VAL A 354 -27.20 5.80 0.22
C VAL A 354 -27.74 4.50 -0.35
N ALA A 355 -27.15 4.04 -1.46
CA ALA A 355 -27.41 2.76 -2.09
C ALA A 355 -26.21 2.37 -2.95
N PHE A 356 -26.13 1.09 -3.28
CA PHE A 356 -24.98 0.46 -3.91
C PHE A 356 -25.44 -0.47 -5.04
N GLY A 357 -24.60 -0.60 -6.05
CA GLY A 357 -24.89 -1.40 -7.23
C GLY A 357 -23.70 -1.49 -8.16
N GLU A 358 -23.96 -2.01 -9.35
CA GLU A 358 -22.98 -2.23 -10.40
C GLU A 358 -23.34 -1.41 -11.64
N ILE A 359 -22.35 -0.75 -12.25
CA ILE A 359 -22.56 0.03 -13.48
C ILE A 359 -22.80 -0.94 -14.64
N MET A 360 -24.00 -0.92 -15.21
CA MET A 360 -24.39 -1.73 -16.38
C MET A 360 -24.10 -1.03 -17.71
N ALA A 361 -24.21 0.30 -17.72
CA ALA A 361 -23.87 1.15 -18.86
C ALA A 361 -23.39 2.51 -18.34
N ASN A 362 -22.33 3.05 -18.94
CA ASN A 362 -21.72 4.30 -18.51
C ASN A 362 -21.87 5.41 -19.57
N GLY A 363 -21.99 6.65 -19.12
CA GLY A 363 -22.23 7.83 -19.94
C GLY A 363 -22.55 9.04 -19.06
N ARG A 364 -23.13 10.10 -19.62
CA ARG A 364 -23.60 11.25 -18.81
C ARG A 364 -24.67 10.82 -17.79
N THR A 365 -25.50 9.87 -18.19
CA THR A 365 -26.43 9.14 -17.34
C THR A 365 -25.99 7.68 -17.37
N ALA A 366 -25.61 7.15 -16.21
CA ALA A 366 -25.22 5.76 -16.07
C ALA A 366 -26.43 4.92 -15.64
N VAL A 367 -26.50 3.68 -16.13
CA VAL A 367 -27.46 2.68 -15.67
C VAL A 367 -26.77 1.85 -14.60
N VAL A 368 -27.34 1.85 -13.39
CA VAL A 368 -26.79 1.10 -12.25
C VAL A 368 -27.79 0.04 -11.83
N LYS A 369 -27.33 -1.22 -11.75
CA LYS A 369 -28.07 -2.30 -11.13
C LYS A 369 -27.91 -2.21 -9.62
N ILE A 370 -28.91 -1.66 -8.94
CA ILE A 370 -28.93 -1.49 -7.50
C ILE A 370 -29.05 -2.86 -6.84
N THR A 371 -28.11 -3.19 -5.96
CA THR A 371 -28.04 -4.48 -5.24
C THR A 371 -28.29 -4.31 -3.74
N LYS A 372 -28.06 -3.11 -3.19
CA LYS A 372 -28.27 -2.80 -1.77
C LYS A 372 -28.73 -1.36 -1.58
N ILE A 373 -29.66 -1.14 -0.65
CA ILE A 373 -30.16 0.18 -0.27
C ILE A 373 -29.93 0.36 1.23
N ASP A 374 -29.23 1.42 1.61
CA ASP A 374 -29.00 1.77 3.02
C ASP A 374 -29.94 2.89 3.50
N VAL A 375 -30.40 3.78 2.61
CA VAL A 375 -31.35 4.84 2.93
C VAL A 375 -32.57 4.77 2.01
N SER A 376 -33.57 4.00 2.43
CA SER A 376 -34.79 3.70 1.67
C SER A 376 -35.61 4.93 1.27
N GLY A 377 -35.59 5.97 2.11
CA GLY A 377 -36.33 7.22 1.88
C GLY A 377 -35.63 8.22 0.94
N TYR A 378 -34.41 7.93 0.47
CA TYR A 378 -33.73 8.84 -0.44
C TYR A 378 -34.46 8.94 -1.79
N LEU A 379 -34.65 10.17 -2.28
CA LEU A 379 -35.32 10.43 -3.55
C LEU A 379 -34.32 10.39 -4.71
N ALA A 380 -34.35 9.31 -5.48
CA ALA A 380 -33.65 9.21 -6.76
C ALA A 380 -34.63 9.54 -7.89
N ASN A 381 -34.29 10.50 -8.75
CA ASN A 381 -35.20 11.03 -9.79
C ASN A 381 -36.59 11.45 -9.26
N GLY A 382 -36.65 11.94 -8.02
CA GLY A 382 -37.90 12.35 -7.37
C GLY A 382 -38.74 11.20 -6.77
N ILE A 383 -38.28 9.95 -6.88
CA ILE A 383 -38.96 8.75 -6.33
C ILE A 383 -38.10 8.15 -5.22
N ALA A 384 -38.72 7.78 -4.10
CA ALA A 384 -38.00 7.14 -2.99
C ALA A 384 -37.42 5.79 -3.43
N LEU A 385 -36.18 5.48 -3.05
CA LEU A 385 -35.50 4.23 -3.43
C LEU A 385 -36.32 2.97 -3.11
N GLN A 386 -37.04 2.96 -1.99
CA GLN A 386 -37.94 1.85 -1.61
C GLN A 386 -39.12 1.63 -2.57
N ALA A 387 -39.54 2.66 -3.30
CA ALA A 387 -40.70 2.58 -4.21
C ALA A 387 -40.34 1.92 -5.54
N TYR A 388 -39.06 1.75 -5.86
CA TYR A 388 -38.59 1.00 -7.04
C TYR A 388 -38.68 -0.53 -6.85
N GLY A 389 -38.95 -1.00 -5.64
CA GLY A 389 -39.06 -2.42 -5.30
C GLY A 389 -37.87 -2.92 -4.47
N LYS A 390 -37.84 -4.24 -4.24
CA LYS A 390 -36.72 -4.88 -3.55
C LYS A 390 -35.53 -5.03 -4.52
N PRO A 391 -34.28 -4.80 -4.09
CA PRO A 391 -33.12 -5.11 -4.89
C PRO A 391 -33.10 -6.60 -5.35
N SER A 392 -32.61 -6.93 -6.55
CA SER A 392 -31.97 -6.02 -7.52
C SER A 392 -32.91 -5.40 -8.53
N PHE A 393 -32.73 -4.11 -8.85
CA PHE A 393 -33.40 -3.41 -9.95
C PHE A 393 -32.45 -2.43 -10.63
N GLU A 394 -32.76 -2.00 -11.85
CA GLU A 394 -31.95 -1.04 -12.62
C GLU A 394 -32.46 0.39 -12.43
N LEU A 395 -31.52 1.33 -12.34
CA LEU A 395 -31.82 2.75 -12.15
C LEU A 395 -30.86 3.61 -12.97
N SER A 396 -31.43 4.50 -13.79
CA SER A 396 -30.67 5.47 -14.58
C SER A 396 -30.47 6.76 -13.80
N LEU A 397 -29.20 7.14 -13.57
CA LEU A 397 -28.83 8.33 -12.79
C LEU A 397 -27.72 9.14 -13.46
N PRO A 398 -27.69 10.47 -13.28
CA PRO A 398 -26.55 11.27 -13.68
C PRO A 398 -25.26 10.73 -13.03
N ALA A 399 -24.18 10.61 -13.80
CA ALA A 399 -22.90 10.11 -13.27
C ALA A 399 -22.37 10.97 -12.10
N SER A 400 -22.74 12.26 -12.06
CA SER A 400 -22.44 13.18 -10.96
C SER A 400 -23.06 12.77 -9.62
N HIS A 401 -24.11 11.95 -9.61
CA HIS A 401 -24.74 11.42 -8.39
C HIS A 401 -24.10 10.11 -7.92
N LEU A 402 -23.19 9.56 -8.70
CA LEU A 402 -22.55 8.29 -8.44
C LEU A 402 -21.11 8.51 -7.98
N VAL A 403 -20.67 7.67 -7.07
CA VAL A 403 -19.26 7.49 -6.73
C VAL A 403 -18.90 6.04 -6.89
N THR A 404 -17.66 5.77 -7.26
CA THR A 404 -17.06 4.44 -7.27
C THR A 404 -16.88 3.94 -5.84
N VAL A 405 -17.12 2.66 -5.61
CA VAL A 405 -17.04 2.02 -4.28
C VAL A 405 -16.31 0.69 -4.41
N ALA A 406 -15.75 0.17 -3.30
CA ALA A 406 -15.23 -1.20 -3.33
C ALA A 406 -16.35 -2.20 -3.64
N PRO A 407 -16.01 -3.32 -4.31
CA PRO A 407 -16.94 -4.42 -4.52
C PRO A 407 -17.52 -4.92 -3.20
N MET A 408 -18.85 -4.97 -3.10
CA MET A 408 -19.55 -5.39 -1.86
C MET A 408 -19.43 -6.89 -1.56
N SER A 409 -18.84 -7.67 -2.46
CA SER A 409 -18.64 -9.11 -2.29
C SER A 409 -17.49 -9.60 -3.17
N GLN A 410 -16.28 -9.70 -2.58
CA GLN A 410 -15.28 -10.76 -2.78
C GLN A 410 -14.00 -10.45 -1.99
N VAL A 411 -13.92 -10.93 -0.75
CA VAL A 411 -12.65 -11.38 -0.17
C VAL A 411 -12.47 -12.83 -0.61
N SER A 412 -12.22 -13.06 -1.90
CA SER A 412 -11.85 -14.38 -2.42
C SER A 412 -11.54 -14.33 -3.92
N ARG A 413 -10.25 -14.56 -4.22
CA ARG A 413 -9.64 -15.00 -5.49
C ARG A 413 -9.95 -14.14 -6.73
N ILE A 414 -9.02 -13.23 -7.01
CA ILE A 414 -8.80 -12.66 -8.34
C ILE A 414 -8.50 -13.83 -9.31
N PRO A 415 -9.16 -13.93 -10.48
CA PRO A 415 -8.83 -14.96 -11.47
C PRO A 415 -7.39 -14.74 -11.96
N SER A 416 -6.68 -15.83 -12.28
CA SER A 416 -5.38 -15.78 -12.94
C SER A 416 -5.44 -14.86 -14.17
N ALA A 417 -4.81 -13.70 -14.09
CA ALA A 417 -4.73 -12.76 -15.20
C ALA A 417 -3.84 -13.35 -16.28
N ASN A 418 -4.39 -13.52 -17.49
CA ASN A 418 -3.61 -13.81 -18.69
C ASN A 418 -3.17 -12.44 -19.28
N PRO A 419 -1.88 -12.05 -19.25
CA PRO A 419 -1.46 -10.67 -19.51
C PRO A 419 -1.49 -10.23 -20.99
N ALA A 420 -1.92 -11.09 -21.91
CA ALA A 420 -1.83 -10.84 -23.35
C ALA A 420 -2.92 -9.92 -23.94
N ALA A 421 -3.85 -9.37 -23.14
CA ALA A 421 -4.94 -8.54 -23.65
C ALA A 421 -4.73 -7.05 -23.30
N THR A 422 -3.98 -6.34 -24.14
CA THR A 422 -3.92 -4.88 -24.11
C THR A 422 -5.23 -4.28 -24.63
N ASN A 423 -6.16 -3.95 -23.74
CA ASN A 423 -7.24 -3.01 -24.05
C ASN A 423 -7.22 -1.91 -22.99
N TYR A 424 -6.70 -0.74 -23.37
CA TYR A 424 -6.68 0.45 -22.52
C TYR A 424 -7.99 1.23 -22.72
N PRO A 425 -8.71 1.61 -21.65
CA PRO A 425 -9.69 2.69 -21.72
C PRO A 425 -8.98 4.05 -21.77
N GLU A 426 -9.53 5.01 -22.52
CA GLU A 426 -9.02 6.38 -22.63
C GLU A 426 -8.93 7.06 -21.24
N ILE A 427 -7.75 7.59 -20.91
CA ILE A 427 -7.53 8.38 -19.71
C ILE A 427 -7.77 9.85 -20.08
N ALA A 428 -8.81 10.46 -19.54
CA ALA A 428 -9.01 11.90 -19.63
C ALA A 428 -7.91 12.63 -18.85
N ALA A 429 -7.18 13.52 -19.53
CA ALA A 429 -6.19 14.39 -18.93
C ALA A 429 -6.80 15.22 -17.78
N ALA A 430 -6.23 15.10 -16.59
CA ALA A 430 -6.53 16.01 -15.49
C ALA A 430 -5.95 17.38 -15.83
N ILE A 431 -6.81 18.33 -16.19
CA ILE A 431 -6.45 19.74 -16.32
C ILE A 431 -6.09 20.23 -14.90
N SER A 432 -4.81 20.42 -14.65
CA SER A 432 -4.33 21.20 -13.50
C SER A 432 -4.69 22.66 -13.73
N ASN A 433 -5.72 23.16 -13.05
CA ASN A 433 -5.90 24.61 -12.89
C ASN A 433 -4.88 25.11 -11.85
N PRO A 434 -3.99 26.05 -12.21
CA PRO A 434 -3.21 26.77 -11.22
C PRO A 434 -4.13 27.77 -10.54
N ASN A 435 -4.41 27.58 -9.25
CA ASN A 435 -5.03 28.63 -8.44
C ASN A 435 -3.97 29.72 -8.20
N THR A 436 -3.93 30.71 -9.09
CA THR A 436 -3.44 32.05 -8.77
C THR A 436 -4.48 32.74 -7.90
N ILE A 437 -4.13 33.01 -6.64
CA ILE A 437 -4.84 33.97 -5.78
C ILE A 437 -4.46 35.36 -6.30
N PRO A 438 -5.40 36.24 -6.70
CA PRO A 438 -5.10 37.63 -7.01
C PRO A 438 -4.74 38.39 -5.73
N ASP A 439 -3.68 39.20 -5.79
CA ASP A 439 -3.18 40.08 -4.71
C ASP A 439 -4.13 41.23 -4.30
N SER A 440 -5.45 41.06 -4.45
CA SER A 440 -6.46 42.06 -4.07
C SER A 440 -7.28 41.70 -2.82
N GLU A 441 -6.92 40.64 -2.09
CA GLU A 441 -7.58 40.25 -0.83
C GLU A 441 -6.57 40.06 0.31
N ILE A 442 -5.66 41.02 0.49
CA ILE A 442 -4.95 41.24 1.75
C ILE A 442 -5.27 42.66 2.23
N LEU A 443 -6.31 42.76 3.06
CA LEU A 443 -6.50 43.78 4.09
C LEU A 443 -7.14 43.14 5.31
#